data_AF-A0A9E2J7B7-F1
#
_entry.id   AF-A0A9E2J7B7-F1
#
_cell.length_a   1.000
_cell.length_b   1.000
_cell.length_c   1.000
_cell.angle_alpha   90.00
_cell.angle_beta   90.00
_cell.angle_gamma   90.00
#
_symmetry.space_group_name_H-M   'P 1'
#
loop_
_entity.id
_entity.type
_entity.pdbx_description
1 polymer ?
#
loop_
_entity_poly.entity_id
_entity_poly.type
_entity_poly.pdbx_seq_one_letter_code
_entity_poly.pdbx_strand_id
1 'polypeptide(L)' 'MKIDWNQFLDHTLNITMNENYGVVYGDERKGDQATFYEIVFKTGKLIGSFEEGLLLEAVREGRLLKIFVPYNSIKCVEIF' A
#
# COMPACT_ATOMS: atom_id res chain seq x y z
N MET A 1 16.41 10.67 5.29
CA MET A 1 17.26 9.94 4.31
C MET A 1 16.38 9.60 3.13
N LYS A 2 16.68 10.11 1.91
CA LYS A 2 15.86 9.86 0.72
C LYS A 2 16.42 8.62 0.04
N ILE A 3 15.67 7.52 0.04
CA ILE A 3 16.03 6.30 -0.69
C ILE A 3 15.95 6.64 -2.19
N ASP A 4 16.99 6.30 -2.95
CA ASP A 4 16.90 6.29 -4.42
C ASP A 4 16.19 5.02 -4.86
N TRP A 5 14.93 5.12 -5.26
CA TRP A 5 14.12 3.97 -5.66
C TRP A 5 14.47 3.44 -7.04
N ASN A 6 15.18 4.21 -7.87
CA ASN A 6 15.56 3.78 -9.21
C ASN A 6 16.52 2.59 -9.17
N GLN A 7 17.31 2.45 -8.10
CA GLN A 7 18.21 1.31 -7.91
C GLN A 7 17.46 -0.03 -7.70
N PHE A 8 16.17 0.03 -7.35
CA PHE A 8 15.32 -1.14 -7.10
C PHE A 8 14.31 -1.38 -8.21
N LEU A 9 14.46 -0.73 -9.36
CA LEU A 9 13.67 -1.08 -10.54
C LEU A 9 13.85 -2.58 -10.83
N ASP A 10 12.77 -3.17 -11.31
CA ASP A 10 12.63 -4.60 -11.59
C ASP A 10 12.66 -5.55 -10.38
N HIS A 11 12.87 -5.06 -9.16
CA HIS A 11 12.78 -5.87 -7.94
C HIS A 11 11.33 -6.07 -7.50
N THR A 12 11.08 -7.13 -6.75
CA THR A 12 9.75 -7.35 -6.18
C THR A 12 9.64 -6.61 -4.86
N LEU A 13 8.61 -5.79 -4.72
CA LEU A 13 8.31 -5.09 -3.48
C LEU A 13 7.11 -5.71 -2.79
N ASN A 14 7.22 -5.92 -1.48
CA ASN A 14 6.09 -6.09 -0.59
C ASN A 14 5.89 -4.80 0.21
N ILE A 15 4.73 -4.18 0.05
CA ILE A 15 4.40 -2.90 0.69
C ILE A 15 3.27 -3.12 1.68
N THR A 16 3.54 -2.79 2.94
CA THR A 16 2.52 -2.62 3.97
C THR A 16 2.07 -1.17 3.97
N MET A 17 0.77 -0.95 3.79
CA MET A 17 0.19 0.40 3.80
C MET A 17 -0.17 0.83 5.24
N ASN A 18 -0.27 2.15 5.44
CA ASN A 18 -0.79 2.72 6.68
C ASN A 18 -2.22 2.22 6.94
N GLU A 19 -2.52 1.92 8.21
CA GLU A 19 -3.86 1.52 8.64
C GLU A 19 -4.82 2.71 8.47
N ASN A 20 -5.93 2.49 7.77
CA ASN A 20 -7.00 3.49 7.75
C ASN A 20 -7.84 3.32 9.01
N TYR A 21 -7.80 4.31 9.90
CA TYR A 21 -8.65 4.37 11.08
C TYR A 21 -10.03 4.91 10.68
N GLY A 22 -11.02 4.03 10.57
CA GLY A 22 -12.41 4.43 10.42
C GLY A 22 -13.09 4.57 11.79
N VAL A 23 -13.56 5.77 12.14
CA VAL A 23 -14.56 5.96 13.19
C VAL A 23 -15.90 6.13 12.51
N VAL A 24 -16.80 5.16 12.65
CA VAL A 24 -18.18 5.30 12.17
C VAL A 24 -18.95 6.05 13.25
N TYR A 25 -19.35 7.30 12.98
CA TYR A 25 -20.32 8.02 13.81
C TYR A 25 -21.72 7.41 13.62
N GLY A 26 -21.97 6.28 14.28
CA GLY A 26 -23.29 5.67 14.41
C GLY A 26 -23.91 5.98 15.77
N ASP A 27 -25.21 6.26 15.77
CA ASP A 27 -26.08 6.59 16.92
C ASP A 27 -25.68 5.86 18.21
N GLU A 28 -25.43 6.61 19.29
CA GLU A 28 -24.83 6.20 20.59
C GLU A 28 -25.54 5.06 21.33
N ARG A 29 -26.63 4.52 20.79
CA ARG A 29 -27.57 3.61 21.46
C ARG A 29 -27.25 2.11 21.35
N LYS A 30 -26.18 1.71 20.66
CA LYS A 30 -25.71 0.31 20.64
C LYS A 30 -24.24 0.26 21.02
N GLY A 31 -23.95 -0.18 22.24
CA GLY A 31 -22.62 -0.20 22.86
C GLY A 31 -21.58 -1.15 22.26
N ASP A 32 -21.64 -1.41 20.95
CA ASP A 32 -20.63 -2.15 20.19
C ASP A 32 -20.11 -1.26 19.05
N GLN A 33 -19.18 -0.36 19.39
CA GLN A 33 -18.41 0.38 18.39
C GLN A 33 -17.22 -0.48 17.95
N ALA A 34 -17.35 -1.16 16.80
CA ALA A 34 -16.24 -1.89 16.22
C ALA A 34 -15.31 -0.90 15.48
N THR A 35 -14.23 -0.50 16.14
CA THR A 35 -13.05 0.03 15.43
C THR A 35 -12.56 -1.07 14.50
N PHE A 36 -12.64 -0.88 13.19
CA PHE A 36 -12.05 -1.82 12.24
C PHE A 36 -10.70 -1.31 11.75
N TYR A 37 -9.73 -2.22 11.70
CA TYR A 37 -8.38 -1.98 11.21
C TYR A 37 -8.25 -2.71 9.88
N GLU A 38 -8.07 -1.98 8.78
CA GLU A 38 -7.76 -2.60 7.49
C GLU A 38 -6.26 -2.45 7.22
N ILE A 39 -5.53 -3.56 7.32
CA ILE A 39 -4.13 -3.63 6.90
C ILE A 39 -4.12 -4.03 5.42
N VAL A 40 -3.67 -3.12 4.56
CA VAL A 40 -3.58 -3.37 3.12
C VAL A 40 -2.15 -3.73 2.74
N PHE A 41 -1.99 -4.87 2.07
CA PHE A 41 -0.73 -5.31 1.48
C PHE A 41 -0.77 -5.20 -0.04
N LYS A 42 0.28 -4.62 -0.63
CA LYS A 42 0.51 -4.61 -2.07
C LYS A 42 1.82 -5.31 -2.38
N THR A 43 1.77 -6.24 -3.32
CA THR A 43 2.95 -6.95 -3.81
C THR A 43 3.00 -6.81 -5.32
N GLY A 44 4.18 -6.51 -5.84
CA GLY A 44 4.42 -6.42 -7.28
C GLY A 44 5.84 -6.00 -7.60
N LYS A 45 6.19 -6.13 -8.88
CA LYS A 45 7.47 -5.70 -9.43
C LYS A 45 7.51 -4.18 -9.54
N LEU A 46 8.55 -3.53 -9.03
CA LEU A 46 8.71 -2.08 -9.19
C LEU A 46 9.07 -1.76 -10.65
N ILE A 47 8.17 -1.08 -11.36
CA ILE A 47 8.37 -0.70 -12.76
C ILE A 47 8.55 0.81 -12.95
N GLY A 48 8.40 1.60 -11.88
CA GLY A 48 8.64 3.04 -11.92
C GLY A 48 8.65 3.68 -10.54
N SER A 49 9.54 4.67 -10.37
CA SER A 49 9.53 5.57 -9.22
C SER A 49 9.23 6.98 -9.70
N PHE A 50 8.30 7.63 -9.02
CA PHE A 50 7.87 9.00 -9.29
C PHE A 50 8.08 9.86 -8.04
N GLU A 51 7.89 11.16 -8.19
CA GLU A 51 8.00 12.11 -7.09
C GLU A 51 7.00 11.82 -5.96
N GLU A 52 5.80 11.34 -6.31
CA GLU A 52 4.70 11.15 -5.37
C GLU A 52 4.52 9.68 -4.90
N GLY A 53 5.17 8.72 -5.56
CA GLY A 53 4.99 7.31 -5.21
C GLY A 53 5.68 6.31 -6.13
N LEU A 54 5.31 5.06 -5.95
CA LEU A 54 5.86 3.90 -6.65
C LEU A 54 4.80 3.28 -7.57
N LEU A 55 5.21 2.82 -8.75
CA LEU A 55 4.36 2.06 -9.65
C LEU A 55 4.81 0.60 -9.67
N LEU A 56 3.91 -0.27 -9.24
CA LEU A 56 4.11 -1.72 -9.28
C LEU A 56 3.36 -2.34 -10.44
N GLU A 57 3.90 -3.43 -10.95
CA GLU A 57 3.23 -4.35 -11.86
C GLU A 57 3.05 -5.70 -11.18
N ALA A 58 1.84 -6.26 -11.25
CA ALA A 58 1.54 -7.56 -10.68
C ALA A 58 0.54 -8.31 -11.57
N VAL A 59 0.60 -9.64 -11.54
CA VAL A 59 -0.42 -10.48 -12.18
C VAL A 59 -1.35 -11.01 -11.10
N ARG A 60 -2.64 -10.71 -11.21
CA ARG A 60 -3.69 -11.30 -10.34
C ARG A 60 -4.77 -11.89 -11.21
N GLU A 61 -5.14 -13.14 -10.94
CA GLU A 61 -6.18 -13.86 -11.70
C GLU A 61 -5.93 -13.83 -13.22
N GLY A 62 -4.67 -13.95 -13.63
CA GLY A 62 -4.25 -13.92 -15.04
C GLY A 62 -4.29 -12.54 -15.70
N ARG A 63 -4.63 -11.47 -14.96
CA ARG A 63 -4.65 -10.10 -15.47
C ARG A 63 -3.45 -9.31 -14.97
N LEU A 64 -2.82 -8.58 -15.88
CA LEU A 64 -1.79 -7.61 -15.55
C LEU A 64 -2.44 -6.39 -14.90
N LEU A 65 -1.98 -6.04 -13.70
CA LEU A 65 -2.41 -4.89 -12.94
C LEU A 65 -1.24 -3.94 -12.75
N LYS A 66 -1.52 -2.64 -12.93
CA LYS A 66 -0.62 -1.57 -12.53
C LYS A 66 -1.14 -0.95 -11.24
N ILE A 67 -0.30 -0.86 -10.22
CA ILE A 67 -0.67 -0.41 -8.88
C ILE A 67 0.19 0.79 -8.53
N PHE A 68 -0.41 1.96 -8.43
CA PHE A 68 0.29 3.14 -7.93
C PHE A 68 0.15 3.22 -6.41
N VAL A 69 1.27 3.39 -5.71
CA VAL A 69 1.34 3.46 -4.25
C VAL A 69 1.96 4.80 -3.84
N PRO A 70 1.16 5.74 -3.30
CA PRO A 70 1.65 7.02 -2.80
C PRO A 70 2.61 6.85 -1.62
N TYR A 71 3.71 7.61 -1.55
CA TYR A 71 4.69 7.49 -0.46
C TYR A 71 4.09 7.73 0.93
N ASN A 72 3.13 8.66 1.05
CA ASN A 72 2.46 8.96 2.32
C ASN A 72 1.58 7.81 2.84
N SER A 73 1.27 6.83 1.99
CA SER A 73 0.47 5.66 2.34
C SER A 73 1.31 4.46 2.77
N ILE A 74 2.64 4.52 2.60
CA ILE A 74 3.55 3.41 2.87
C ILE A 74 3.95 3.41 4.35
N LYS A 75 3.67 2.30 5.04
CA LYS A 75 4.14 2.04 6.40
C LYS A 75 5.51 1.35 6.39
N CYS A 76 5.68 0.36 5.53
CA CYS A 76 6.90 -0.44 5.40
C CYS A 76 7.03 -1.00 3.98
N VAL A 77 8.27 -1.22 3.53
CA VAL A 77 8.60 -1.87 2.26
C VAL A 77 9.67 -2.93 2.49
N GLU A 78 9.43 -4.15 2.02
CA GLU A 78 10.43 -5.20 1.89
C GLU A 78 10.80 -5.35 0.40
N ILE A 79 12.10 -5.44 0.11
CA ILE A 79 12.67 -5.48 -1.25
C ILE A 79 13.33 -6.84 -1.45
N PHE A 80 12.97 -7.56 -2.53
CA PHE A 80 13.49 -8.88 -2.90
C PHE A 80 14.17 -8.85 -4.27
#